data_AF-A0A8H7LAM3-F1
#
_entry.id   AF-A0A8H7LAM3-F1
#
_cell.length_a   1.000
_cell.length_b   1.000
_cell.length_c   1.000
_cell.angle_alpha   90.00
_cell.angle_beta   90.00
_cell.angle_gamma   90.00
#
_symmetry.space_group_name_H-M   'P 1'
#
loop_
_entity.id
_entity.type
_entity.pdbx_description
1 polymer ?
#
loop_
_entity_poly.entity_id
_entity_poly.type
_entity_poly.pdbx_seq_one_letter_code
_entity_poly.pdbx_strand_id
1 'polypeptide(L)'
;MSQQEIIDLAVASYLKTNDNTARQYLKLRQEALEVSQQVRKEVAEAGCVTPETAFKLKKLKFENAKSSLVYEAYIASLTAQLKENGDGKGYISAKLNERYEDLVSKKRQKDEATDKLRSEHKPVIEKMRVLALKFEAGVSVRRSGYSRDRNDIRVYGRRDSAPDDVSTLLDYASAVFSRDELEQQLADVESKLASLKTIRDYEAAISTLTKEIQGLVARGTEAKERWIRNAQKMEMIHALLQEDMEIDG
;
A
#
# COMPACT_ATOMS: atom_id res chain seq x y z
N MET A 1 -31.57 -5.76 -21.97
CA MET A 1 -30.55 -4.94 -22.64
C MET A 1 -31.23 -3.69 -23.17
N SER A 2 -30.97 -2.55 -22.55
CA SER A 2 -31.52 -1.26 -22.94
C SER A 2 -30.89 -0.83 -24.27
N GLN A 3 -31.65 -0.15 -25.14
CA GLN A 3 -31.10 0.45 -26.36
C GLN A 3 -29.89 1.36 -26.06
N GLN A 4 -29.89 1.98 -24.87
CA GLN A 4 -28.79 2.80 -24.39
C GLN A 4 -27.49 2.00 -24.19
N GLU A 5 -27.57 0.77 -23.67
CA GLU A 5 -26.39 -0.09 -23.45
C GLU A 5 -25.75 -0.52 -24.77
N ILE A 6 -26.57 -0.74 -25.81
CA ILE A 6 -26.09 -1.08 -27.15
C ILE A 6 -25.40 0.13 -27.80
N ILE A 7 -25.97 1.32 -27.63
CA ILE A 7 -25.39 2.59 -28.11
C ILE A 7 -24.06 2.84 -27.39
N ASP A 8 -24.02 2.70 -26.07
CA ASP A 8 -22.81 2.91 -25.27
C ASP A 8 -21.71 1.91 -25.64
N LEU A 9 -22.07 0.64 -25.89
CA LEU A 9 -21.12 -0.39 -26.34
C LEU A 9 -20.59 -0.10 -27.76
N ALA A 10 -21.46 0.38 -28.66
CA ALA A 10 -21.07 0.76 -30.02
C ALA A 10 -20.18 2.01 -30.03
N VAL A 11 -20.51 3.01 -29.21
CA VAL A 11 -19.72 4.24 -29.04
C VAL A 11 -18.37 3.93 -28.40
N ALA A 12 -18.33 3.09 -27.37
CA ALA A 12 -17.09 2.65 -26.74
C ALA A 12 -16.21 1.84 -27.71
N SER A 13 -16.81 0.95 -28.50
CA SER A 13 -16.11 0.20 -29.54
C SER A 13 -15.56 1.13 -30.62
N TYR A 14 -16.34 2.11 -31.07
CA TYR A 14 -15.93 3.09 -32.06
C TYR A 14 -14.82 3.99 -31.53
N LEU A 15 -14.92 4.52 -30.31
CA LEU A 15 -13.85 5.30 -29.67
C LEU A 15 -12.58 4.48 -29.46
N LYS A 16 -12.70 3.17 -29.20
CA LYS A 16 -11.57 2.26 -29.00
C LYS A 16 -10.88 1.84 -30.30
N THR A 17 -11.59 1.87 -31.43
CA THR A 17 -11.07 1.42 -32.75
C THR A 17 -10.85 2.56 -33.73
N ASN A 18 -11.33 3.77 -33.44
CA ASN A 18 -11.24 4.91 -34.32
C ASN A 18 -10.06 5.80 -33.96
N ASP A 19 -8.87 5.32 -34.30
CA ASP A 19 -7.68 6.14 -34.29
C ASP A 19 -7.74 7.11 -35.49
N ASN A 20 -8.13 8.34 -35.21
CA ASN A 20 -8.30 9.40 -36.22
C ASN A 20 -6.96 9.74 -36.88
N THR A 21 -5.88 9.74 -36.08
CA THR A 21 -4.51 9.87 -36.57
C THR A 21 -4.22 8.75 -37.56
N ALA A 22 -4.40 7.46 -37.18
CA ALA A 22 -4.29 6.26 -38.04
C ALA A 22 -4.98 6.45 -39.42
N ARG A 23 -6.22 6.94 -39.39
CA ARG A 23 -7.02 7.15 -40.60
C ARG A 23 -6.49 8.26 -41.50
N GLN A 24 -6.02 9.38 -40.94
CA GLN A 24 -5.55 10.53 -41.72
C GLN A 24 -4.31 10.20 -42.57
N TYR A 25 -3.36 9.43 -42.04
CA TYR A 25 -2.20 8.98 -42.82
C TYR A 25 -2.54 7.92 -43.86
N LEU A 26 -3.46 6.99 -43.55
CA LEU A 26 -3.92 6.02 -44.54
C LEU A 26 -4.57 6.73 -45.73
N LYS A 27 -5.37 7.76 -45.46
CA LYS A 27 -5.95 8.61 -46.50
C LYS A 27 -4.88 9.34 -47.31
N LEU A 28 -3.90 9.94 -46.65
CA LEU A 28 -2.76 10.61 -47.31
C LEU A 28 -1.96 9.63 -48.19
N ARG A 29 -1.76 8.40 -47.73
CA ARG A 29 -1.08 7.34 -48.50
C ARG A 29 -1.87 6.93 -49.73
N GLN A 30 -3.19 6.88 -49.63
CA GLN A 30 -4.06 6.61 -50.76
C GLN A 30 -4.01 7.75 -51.79
N GLU A 31 -4.12 9.01 -51.34
CA GLU A 31 -4.02 10.19 -52.20
C GLU A 31 -2.64 10.28 -52.89
N ALA A 32 -1.56 9.94 -52.18
CA ALA A 32 -0.22 9.86 -52.77
C ALA A 32 -0.10 8.78 -53.84
N LEU A 33 -0.75 7.63 -53.64
CA LEU A 33 -0.77 6.54 -54.61
C LEU A 33 -1.54 6.94 -55.88
N GLU A 34 -2.70 7.56 -55.73
CA GLU A 34 -3.51 8.09 -56.84
C GLU A 34 -2.75 9.13 -57.67
N VAL A 35 -2.11 10.11 -57.00
CA VAL A 35 -1.29 11.11 -57.69
C VAL A 35 -0.08 10.46 -58.37
N SER A 36 0.56 9.47 -57.75
CA SER A 36 1.69 8.74 -58.37
C SER A 36 1.27 7.98 -59.63
N GLN A 37 0.05 7.42 -59.65
CA GLN A 37 -0.51 6.76 -60.84
C GLN A 37 -0.85 7.77 -61.93
N GLN A 38 -1.40 8.94 -61.58
CA GLN A 38 -1.63 10.04 -62.52
C GLN A 38 -0.33 10.53 -63.15
N VAL A 39 0.72 10.77 -62.35
CA VAL A 39 2.03 11.17 -62.86
C VAL A 39 2.61 10.12 -63.82
N ARG A 40 2.49 8.82 -63.49
CA ARG A 40 2.95 7.74 -64.39
C ARG A 40 2.20 7.73 -65.72
N LYS A 41 0.89 7.97 -65.71
CA LYS A 41 0.08 8.06 -66.94
C LYS A 41 0.43 9.29 -67.76
N GLU A 42 0.53 10.46 -67.14
CA GLU A 42 0.91 11.72 -67.81
C GLU A 42 2.31 11.65 -68.44
N VAL A 43 3.27 11.06 -67.73
CA VAL A 43 4.62 10.85 -68.27
C VAL A 43 4.63 9.85 -69.43
N ALA A 44 3.79 8.81 -69.38
CA ALA A 44 3.69 7.83 -70.47
C ALA A 44 2.98 8.38 -71.73
N GLU A 45 1.99 9.25 -71.56
CA GLU A 45 1.15 9.77 -72.65
C GLU A 45 1.67 11.08 -73.25
N ALA A 46 2.11 12.02 -72.41
CA ALA A 46 2.48 13.39 -72.81
C ALA A 46 3.98 13.69 -72.64
N GLY A 47 4.74 12.82 -71.98
CA GLY A 47 6.16 13.03 -71.69
C GLY A 47 6.45 14.14 -70.66
N CYS A 48 5.42 14.78 -70.12
CA CYS A 48 5.52 15.86 -69.14
C CYS A 48 4.40 15.78 -68.10
N VAL A 49 4.66 16.33 -66.91
CA VAL A 49 3.74 16.35 -65.77
C VAL A 49 2.94 17.65 -65.82
N THR A 50 1.62 17.57 -65.68
CA THR A 50 0.78 18.78 -65.72
C THR A 50 1.07 19.69 -64.52
N PRO A 51 0.90 21.03 -64.65
CA PRO A 51 1.13 21.95 -63.54
C PRO A 51 0.21 21.66 -62.34
N GLU A 52 -0.99 21.11 -62.59
CA GLU A 52 -1.93 20.69 -61.55
C GLU A 52 -1.45 19.48 -60.75
N THR A 53 -0.93 18.45 -61.41
CA THR A 53 -0.36 17.28 -60.71
C THR A 53 0.93 17.65 -59.98
N ALA A 54 1.76 18.55 -60.54
CA ALA A 54 2.93 19.09 -59.87
C ALA A 54 2.57 19.88 -58.59
N PHE A 55 1.49 20.68 -58.62
CA PHE A 55 0.97 21.37 -57.44
C PHE A 55 0.45 20.40 -56.38
N LYS A 56 -0.35 19.39 -56.78
CA LYS A 56 -0.80 18.31 -55.88
C LYS A 56 0.36 17.56 -55.24
N LEU A 57 1.44 17.34 -55.98
CA LEU A 57 2.67 16.69 -55.48
C LEU A 57 3.36 17.54 -54.40
N LYS A 58 3.46 18.86 -54.60
CA LYS A 58 3.98 19.79 -53.57
C LYS A 58 3.09 19.81 -52.33
N LYS A 59 1.77 19.84 -52.50
CA LYS A 59 0.80 19.77 -51.40
C LYS A 59 0.96 18.48 -50.60
N LEU A 60 1.03 17.34 -51.27
CA LEU A 60 1.24 16.03 -50.63
C LEU A 60 2.58 15.94 -49.89
N LYS A 61 3.65 16.57 -50.41
CA LYS A 61 4.94 16.63 -49.68
C LYS A 61 4.80 17.37 -48.35
N PHE A 62 4.10 18.50 -48.34
CA PHE A 62 3.84 19.26 -47.11
C PHE A 62 2.97 18.48 -46.12
N GLU A 63 1.86 17.91 -46.61
CA GLU A 63 0.96 17.12 -45.77
C GLU A 63 1.63 15.86 -45.24
N ASN A 64 2.53 15.22 -46.01
CA ASN A 64 3.31 14.07 -45.55
C ASN A 64 4.25 14.48 -44.40
N ALA A 65 5.01 15.56 -44.54
CA ALA A 65 5.88 16.06 -43.48
C ALA A 65 5.10 16.38 -42.19
N LYS A 66 3.94 17.02 -42.32
CA LYS A 66 3.02 17.28 -41.20
C LYS A 66 2.54 15.97 -40.56
N SER A 67 2.08 15.02 -41.38
CA SER A 67 1.54 13.75 -40.89
C SER A 67 2.59 12.90 -40.18
N SER A 68 3.82 12.85 -40.69
CA SER A 68 4.93 12.12 -40.06
C SER A 68 5.22 12.65 -38.66
N LEU A 69 5.28 13.97 -38.49
CA LEU A 69 5.53 14.60 -37.19
C LEU A 69 4.39 14.30 -36.20
N VAL A 70 3.14 14.43 -36.65
CA VAL A 70 1.96 14.12 -35.82
C VAL A 70 1.94 12.63 -35.43
N TYR A 71 2.31 11.74 -36.35
CA TYR A 71 2.37 10.30 -36.09
C TYR A 71 3.47 9.91 -35.13
N GLU A 72 4.66 10.48 -35.27
CA GLU A 72 5.76 10.24 -34.35
C GLU A 72 5.39 10.70 -32.94
N ALA A 73 4.80 11.88 -32.80
CA ALA A 73 4.29 12.37 -31.53
C ALA A 73 3.20 11.45 -30.95
N TYR A 74 2.28 10.97 -31.79
CA TYR A 74 1.23 10.04 -31.40
C TYR A 74 1.79 8.70 -30.90
N ILE A 75 2.72 8.08 -31.64
CA ILE A 75 3.40 6.84 -31.24
C ILE A 75 4.19 7.05 -29.95
N ALA A 76 4.89 8.19 -29.82
CA ALA A 76 5.61 8.53 -28.59
C ALA A 76 4.67 8.62 -27.39
N SER A 77 3.49 9.25 -27.56
CA SER A 77 2.48 9.34 -26.51
C SER A 77 1.91 7.98 -26.11
N LEU A 78 1.58 7.11 -27.09
CA LEU A 78 1.11 5.75 -26.82
C LEU A 78 2.19 4.94 -26.10
N THR A 79 3.45 5.09 -26.49
CA THR A 79 4.59 4.42 -25.87
C THR A 79 4.79 4.89 -24.43
N ALA A 80 4.63 6.19 -24.16
CA ALA A 80 4.67 6.74 -22.82
C ALA A 80 3.53 6.21 -21.93
N GLN A 81 2.30 6.19 -22.45
CA GLN A 81 1.14 5.62 -21.74
C GLN A 81 1.31 4.12 -21.46
N LEU A 82 1.91 3.37 -22.37
CA LEU A 82 2.19 1.94 -22.16
C LEU A 82 3.25 1.73 -21.07
N LYS A 83 4.28 2.57 -21.02
CA LYS A 83 5.31 2.52 -19.96
C LYS A 83 4.71 2.84 -18.59
N GLU A 84 3.91 3.91 -18.50
CA GLU A 84 3.25 4.31 -17.26
C GLU A 84 2.30 3.22 -16.72
N ASN A 85 1.54 2.59 -17.61
CA ASN A 85 0.67 1.47 -17.25
C ASN A 85 1.43 0.16 -16.93
N GLY A 86 2.64 -0.01 -17.46
CA GLY A 86 3.52 -1.13 -17.17
C GLY A 86 4.09 -1.09 -15.74
N ASP A 87 4.56 0.08 -15.32
CA ASP A 87 5.14 0.27 -13.97
C ASP A 87 4.09 0.15 -12.86
N GLY A 88 2.85 0.60 -13.10
CA GLY A 88 1.76 0.50 -12.13
C GLY A 88 1.43 -0.94 -11.73
N LYS A 89 1.48 -1.91 -12.66
CA LYS A 89 1.16 -3.32 -12.37
C LYS A 89 2.25 -4.01 -11.54
N GLY A 90 3.51 -3.67 -11.76
CA GLY A 90 4.63 -4.16 -10.94
C GLY A 90 4.60 -3.60 -9.52
N TYR A 91 4.36 -2.30 -9.39
CA TYR A 91 4.32 -1.65 -8.08
C TYR A 91 3.13 -2.10 -7.21
N ILE A 92 1.94 -2.26 -7.81
CA ILE A 92 0.75 -2.73 -7.10
C ILE A 92 0.92 -4.18 -6.63
N SER A 93 1.50 -5.05 -7.45
CA SER A 93 1.71 -6.46 -7.07
C SER A 93 2.77 -6.63 -5.98
N ALA A 94 3.88 -5.89 -6.05
CA ALA A 94 4.91 -5.91 -5.02
C ALA A 94 4.38 -5.40 -3.67
N LYS A 95 3.69 -4.26 -3.66
CA LYS A 95 3.10 -3.67 -2.45
C LYS A 95 1.96 -4.54 -1.87
N LEU A 96 1.24 -5.26 -2.73
CA LEU A 96 0.21 -6.20 -2.30
C LEU A 96 0.83 -7.42 -1.61
N ASN A 97 1.94 -7.94 -2.13
CA ASN A 97 2.68 -9.03 -1.48
C ASN A 97 3.27 -8.61 -0.13
N GLU A 98 3.88 -7.43 -0.04
CA GLU A 98 4.40 -6.89 1.22
C GLU A 98 3.27 -6.78 2.27
N ARG A 99 2.12 -6.22 1.88
CA ARG A 99 0.94 -6.15 2.76
C ARG A 99 0.38 -7.51 3.14
N TYR A 100 0.48 -8.49 2.24
CA TYR A 100 0.04 -9.85 2.51
C TYR A 100 0.94 -10.51 3.56
N GLU A 101 2.27 -10.40 3.43
CA GLU A 101 3.22 -10.90 4.42
C GLU A 101 3.03 -10.25 5.80
N ASP A 102 2.82 -8.93 5.83
CA ASP A 102 2.47 -8.19 7.05
C ASP A 102 1.16 -8.68 7.69
N LEU A 103 0.14 -9.00 6.89
CA LEU A 103 -1.12 -9.54 7.42
C LEU A 103 -0.93 -10.95 7.98
N VAL A 104 -0.16 -11.79 7.29
CA VAL A 104 0.13 -13.16 7.72
C VAL A 104 0.89 -13.15 9.04
N SER A 105 1.89 -12.28 9.19
CA SER A 105 2.64 -12.15 10.45
C SER A 105 1.76 -11.67 11.61
N LYS A 106 0.91 -10.66 11.38
CA LYS A 106 -0.06 -10.18 12.38
C LYS A 106 -1.09 -11.25 12.75
N LYS A 107 -1.58 -12.01 11.77
CA LYS A 107 -2.49 -13.14 12.02
C LYS A 107 -1.84 -14.17 12.92
N ARG A 108 -0.59 -14.56 12.61
CA ARG A 108 0.17 -15.52 13.42
C ARG A 108 0.36 -15.04 14.87
N GLN A 109 0.72 -13.78 15.07
CA GLN A 109 0.83 -13.21 16.42
C GLN A 109 -0.49 -13.25 17.21
N LYS A 110 -1.61 -12.98 16.53
CA LYS A 110 -2.94 -13.04 17.15
C LYS A 110 -3.36 -14.47 17.46
N ASP A 111 -3.07 -15.41 16.58
CA ASP A 111 -3.34 -16.84 16.80
C ASP A 111 -2.52 -17.34 18.01
N GLU A 112 -1.23 -17.04 18.07
CA GLU A 112 -0.36 -17.38 19.22
C GLU A 112 -0.86 -16.76 20.54
N ALA A 113 -1.30 -15.49 20.52
CA ALA A 113 -1.88 -14.85 21.70
C ALA A 113 -3.20 -15.50 22.13
N THR A 114 -4.02 -15.93 21.16
CA THR A 114 -5.29 -16.61 21.42
C THR A 114 -5.07 -18.01 22.00
N ASP A 115 -4.04 -18.71 21.52
CA ASP A 115 -3.66 -20.02 22.03
C ASP A 115 -3.12 -19.93 23.46
N LYS A 116 -2.33 -18.91 23.79
CA LYS A 116 -1.92 -18.63 25.19
C LYS A 116 -3.12 -18.36 26.09
N LEU A 117 -4.08 -17.53 25.66
CA LEU A 117 -5.31 -17.29 26.40
C LEU A 117 -6.10 -18.58 26.65
N ARG A 118 -6.17 -19.47 25.66
CA ARG A 118 -6.90 -20.74 25.76
C ARG A 118 -6.19 -21.79 26.60
N SER A 119 -4.87 -21.91 26.49
CA SER A 119 -4.08 -22.95 27.15
C SER A 119 -3.67 -22.59 28.56
N GLU A 120 -3.27 -21.33 28.81
CA GLU A 120 -2.73 -20.89 30.09
C GLU A 120 -3.80 -20.19 30.94
N HIS A 121 -4.48 -19.18 30.38
CA HIS A 121 -5.36 -18.32 31.16
C HIS A 121 -6.75 -18.93 31.42
N LYS A 122 -7.34 -19.63 30.45
CA LYS A 122 -8.64 -20.29 30.60
C LYS A 122 -8.69 -21.28 31.78
N PRO A 123 -7.73 -22.22 31.96
CA PRO A 123 -7.78 -23.13 33.11
C PRO A 123 -7.57 -22.42 34.44
N VAL A 124 -6.80 -21.33 34.48
CA VAL A 124 -6.62 -20.51 35.70
C VAL A 124 -7.95 -19.84 36.08
N ILE A 125 -8.63 -19.22 35.12
CA ILE A 125 -9.95 -18.60 35.34
C ILE A 125 -10.97 -19.64 35.80
N GLU A 126 -10.97 -20.84 35.22
CA GLU A 126 -11.88 -21.91 35.63
C GLU A 126 -11.58 -22.40 37.07
N LYS A 127 -10.30 -22.54 37.44
CA LYS A 127 -9.90 -22.83 38.82
C LYS A 127 -10.34 -21.73 39.79
N MET A 128 -10.18 -20.46 39.42
CA MET A 128 -10.65 -19.32 40.23
C MET A 128 -12.18 -19.33 40.38
N ARG A 129 -12.92 -19.63 39.32
CA ARG A 129 -14.38 -19.77 39.35
C ARG A 129 -14.81 -20.89 40.31
N VAL A 130 -14.16 -22.06 40.23
CA VAL A 130 -14.45 -23.19 41.14
C VAL A 130 -14.12 -22.83 42.59
N LEU A 131 -13.02 -22.13 42.85
CA LEU A 131 -12.66 -21.66 44.19
C LEU A 131 -13.68 -20.65 44.73
N ALA A 132 -14.11 -19.68 43.91
CA ALA A 132 -15.14 -18.72 44.28
C ALA A 132 -16.47 -19.42 44.60
N LEU A 133 -16.90 -20.39 43.78
CA LEU A 133 -18.11 -21.17 44.04
C LEU A 133 -18.01 -21.99 45.34
N LYS A 134 -16.85 -22.61 45.62
CA LYS A 134 -16.62 -23.34 46.88
C LYS A 134 -16.57 -22.40 48.08
N PHE A 135 -16.03 -21.21 47.92
CA PHE A 135 -16.02 -20.18 48.96
C PHE A 135 -17.44 -19.69 49.24
N GLU A 136 -18.23 -19.35 48.22
CA GLU A 136 -19.64 -18.98 48.37
C GLU A 136 -20.47 -20.09 49.03
N ALA A 137 -20.26 -21.35 48.64
CA ALA A 137 -20.88 -22.51 49.28
C ALA A 137 -20.46 -22.66 50.76
N GLY A 138 -19.17 -22.49 51.08
CA GLY A 138 -18.67 -22.55 52.46
C GLY A 138 -19.13 -21.39 53.35
N VAL A 139 -19.28 -20.19 52.77
CA VAL A 139 -19.77 -18.99 53.46
C VAL A 139 -21.28 -19.05 53.68
N SER A 140 -22.05 -19.61 52.74
CA SER A 140 -23.50 -19.80 52.87
C SER A 140 -23.87 -20.89 53.90
N VAL A 141 -23.04 -21.91 54.09
CA VAL A 141 -23.25 -22.95 55.12
C VAL A 141 -23.09 -22.41 56.55
N ARG A 142 -22.34 -21.32 56.78
CA ARG A 142 -22.14 -20.75 58.13
C ARG A 142 -23.28 -19.87 58.64
N ARG A 143 -24.37 -19.70 57.89
CA ARG A 143 -25.56 -18.92 58.33
C ARG A 143 -26.78 -19.77 58.67
N SER A 144 -26.76 -21.09 58.48
CA SER A 144 -27.88 -21.95 58.88
C SER A 144 -27.54 -22.68 60.18
N GLY A 145 -28.08 -22.16 61.28
CA GLY A 145 -28.01 -22.81 62.59
C GLY A 145 -28.73 -24.16 62.58
N TYR A 146 -28.17 -25.08 63.36
CA TYR A 146 -28.71 -26.40 63.73
C TYR A 146 -28.66 -27.50 62.66
N SER A 147 -27.57 -28.28 62.68
CA SER A 147 -27.72 -29.74 62.77
C SER A 147 -26.46 -30.37 63.36
N ARG A 148 -26.57 -30.79 64.63
CA ARG A 148 -25.73 -31.82 65.23
C ARG A 148 -26.21 -33.14 64.65
N ASP A 149 -25.39 -33.84 63.85
CA ASP A 149 -25.09 -35.25 64.16
C ASP A 149 -23.95 -35.83 63.32
N ARG A 150 -23.07 -36.53 64.03
CA ARG A 150 -22.20 -37.66 63.65
C ARG A 150 -21.80 -37.82 62.18
N ASN A 151 -20.60 -37.33 61.84
CA ASN A 151 -19.47 -38.22 61.58
C ASN A 151 -18.17 -37.42 61.45
N ASP A 152 -17.19 -37.86 62.23
CA ASP A 152 -15.83 -37.35 62.33
C ASP A 152 -15.10 -37.56 60.98
N ILE A 153 -15.15 -36.57 60.09
CA ILE A 153 -14.18 -36.45 59.00
C ILE A 153 -13.20 -35.35 59.44
N ARG A 154 -12.15 -35.77 60.13
CA ARG A 154 -10.99 -34.90 60.40
C ARG A 154 -10.27 -34.63 59.07
N VAL A 155 -10.62 -33.53 58.42
CA VAL A 155 -9.97 -32.99 57.22
C VAL A 155 -8.69 -32.19 57.58
N TYR A 156 -7.96 -32.63 58.61
CA TYR A 156 -6.70 -31.99 59.00
C TYR A 156 -5.61 -33.05 58.96
N GLY A 157 -4.73 -32.93 57.98
CA GLY A 157 -3.48 -33.69 57.91
C GLY A 157 -2.71 -33.53 59.22
N ARG A 158 -2.21 -34.65 59.74
CA ARG A 158 -1.26 -34.66 60.86
C ARG A 158 -0.02 -33.87 60.44
N ARG A 159 0.48 -33.03 61.35
CA ARG A 159 1.63 -32.13 61.12
C ARG A 159 2.96 -32.83 60.79
N ASP A 160 3.01 -34.16 60.89
CA ASP A 160 4.24 -34.96 60.78
C ASP A 160 4.22 -36.00 59.64
N SER A 161 3.26 -35.95 58.71
CA SER A 161 3.26 -36.85 57.55
C SER A 161 4.07 -36.24 56.40
N ALA A 162 5.05 -37.01 55.90
CA ALA A 162 5.82 -36.68 54.71
C ALA A 162 4.91 -36.46 53.49
N PRO A 163 5.29 -35.56 52.56
CA PRO A 163 4.47 -35.24 51.39
C PRO A 163 4.24 -36.48 50.53
N ASP A 164 2.97 -36.72 50.20
CA ASP A 164 2.53 -37.83 49.35
C ASP A 164 2.39 -37.34 47.91
N ASP A 165 3.28 -37.80 47.02
CA ASP A 165 3.40 -37.34 45.62
C ASP A 165 2.16 -37.68 44.76
N VAL A 166 1.20 -38.46 45.28
CA VAL A 166 -0.05 -38.83 44.60
C VAL A 166 -1.23 -37.93 45.04
N SER A 167 -1.03 -37.08 46.04
CA SER A 167 -2.09 -36.23 46.58
C SER A 167 -2.43 -35.06 45.65
N THR A 168 -3.71 -34.92 45.32
CA THR A 168 -4.25 -33.76 44.59
C THR A 168 -4.57 -32.56 45.51
N LEU A 169 -4.30 -32.67 46.82
CA LEU A 169 -4.41 -31.58 47.76
C LEU A 169 -3.15 -30.69 47.68
N LEU A 170 -3.37 -29.44 47.26
CA LEU A 170 -2.37 -28.37 47.28
C LEU A 170 -1.81 -28.19 48.68
N ASP A 171 -0.50 -28.40 48.82
CA ASP A 171 0.21 -28.09 50.05
C ASP A 171 0.34 -26.57 50.18
N TYR A 172 -0.44 -25.97 51.07
CA TYR A 172 -0.43 -24.52 51.30
C TYR A 172 0.91 -24.04 51.85
N ALA A 173 1.73 -24.92 52.44
CA ALA A 173 3.08 -24.56 52.89
C ALA A 173 4.04 -24.31 51.72
N SER A 174 3.84 -24.95 50.57
CA SER A 174 4.67 -24.76 49.37
C SER A 174 4.18 -23.60 48.47
N ALA A 175 3.02 -23.03 48.76
CA ALA A 175 2.41 -21.92 48.01
C ALA A 175 2.65 -20.55 48.65
N VAL A 176 3.28 -20.51 49.83
CA VAL A 176 3.68 -19.26 50.48
C VAL A 176 5.09 -18.93 49.99
N PHE A 177 5.20 -17.98 49.07
CA PHE A 177 6.49 -17.41 48.67
C PHE A 177 7.22 -16.90 49.91
N SER A 178 8.51 -17.19 50.00
CA SER A 178 9.34 -16.55 51.02
C SER A 178 9.37 -15.05 50.75
N ARG A 179 9.49 -14.25 51.81
CA ARG A 179 9.57 -12.79 51.71
C ARG A 179 10.68 -12.37 50.73
N ASP A 180 11.79 -13.08 50.76
CA ASP A 180 12.97 -12.80 49.94
C ASP A 180 12.70 -13.06 48.44
N GLU A 181 11.96 -14.12 48.10
CA GLU A 181 11.54 -14.39 46.70
C GLU A 181 10.62 -13.30 46.17
N LEU A 182 9.72 -12.78 47.02
CA LEU A 182 8.81 -11.71 46.66
C LEU A 182 9.54 -10.37 46.44
N GLU A 183 10.50 -10.05 47.31
CA GLU A 183 11.37 -8.89 47.16
C GLU A 183 12.23 -9.00 45.88
N GLN A 184 12.72 -10.19 45.54
CA GLN A 184 13.50 -10.43 44.32
C GLN A 184 12.65 -10.32 43.05
N GLN A 185 11.41 -10.79 43.07
CA GLN A 185 10.49 -10.64 41.95
C GLN A 185 10.07 -9.19 41.73
N LEU A 186 9.85 -8.41 42.80
CA LEU A 186 9.54 -6.99 42.70
C LEU A 186 10.73 -6.20 42.13
N ALA A 187 11.96 -6.51 42.57
CA ALA A 187 13.16 -5.88 42.04
C ALA A 187 13.37 -6.16 40.53
N ASP A 188 13.07 -7.37 40.07
CA ASP A 188 13.14 -7.73 38.64
C ASP A 188 12.08 -6.99 37.81
N VAL A 189 10.87 -6.81 38.34
CA VAL A 189 9.81 -6.03 37.69
C VAL A 189 10.18 -4.55 37.61
N GLU A 190 10.73 -3.98 38.68
CA GLU A 190 11.19 -2.58 38.71
C GLU A 190 12.35 -2.33 37.73
N SER A 191 13.30 -3.26 37.65
CA SER A 191 14.41 -3.21 36.69
C SER A 191 13.91 -3.26 35.23
N LYS A 192 12.97 -4.17 34.94
CA LYS A 192 12.35 -4.27 33.61
C LYS A 192 11.55 -3.02 33.26
N LEU A 193 10.83 -2.44 34.22
CA LEU A 193 10.10 -1.19 34.02
C LEU A 193 11.03 0.00 33.74
N ALA A 194 12.19 0.05 34.42
CA ALA A 194 13.20 1.07 34.17
C ALA A 194 13.92 0.92 32.82
N SER A 195 14.00 -0.31 32.29
CA SER A 195 14.60 -0.61 30.98
C SER A 195 13.70 -0.27 29.78
N LEU A 196 12.39 -0.16 30.00
CA LEU A 196 11.44 0.24 28.97
C LEU A 196 11.56 1.75 28.77
N LYS A 197 12.01 2.17 27.58
CA LYS A 197 12.09 3.57 27.15
C LYS A 197 10.83 4.30 27.57
N THR A 198 11.00 5.33 28.38
CA THR A 198 9.86 6.04 28.97
C THR A 198 9.12 6.79 27.87
N ILE A 199 7.85 7.10 28.09
CA ILE A 199 7.02 7.89 27.15
C ILE A 199 7.75 9.18 26.72
N ARG A 200 8.53 9.77 27.64
CA ARG A 200 9.36 10.95 27.41
C ARG A 200 10.42 10.76 26.31
N ASP A 201 11.01 9.56 26.20
CA ASP A 201 12.01 9.25 25.17
C ASP A 201 11.36 9.16 23.78
N TYR A 202 10.14 8.64 23.72
CA TYR A 202 9.34 8.63 22.49
C TYR A 202 8.91 10.03 22.09
N GLU A 203 8.47 10.87 23.03
CA GLU A 203 8.11 12.27 22.77
C GLU A 203 9.32 13.08 22.25
N ALA A 204 10.50 12.88 22.81
CA ALA A 204 11.74 13.51 22.34
C ALA A 204 12.13 13.06 20.92
N ALA A 205 11.99 11.76 20.62
CA ALA A 205 12.24 11.22 19.29
C ALA A 205 11.24 11.77 18.26
N ILE A 206 9.96 11.83 18.61
CA ILE A 206 8.90 12.40 17.76
C ILE A 206 9.15 13.89 17.49
N SER A 207 9.55 14.66 18.52
CA SER A 207 9.87 16.07 18.37
C SER A 207 11.04 16.31 17.40
N THR A 208 12.10 15.50 17.53
CA THR A 208 13.28 15.58 16.66
C THR A 208 12.92 15.26 15.20
N LEU A 209 12.23 14.14 14.96
CA LEU A 209 11.77 13.74 13.62
C LEU A 209 10.85 14.79 12.98
N THR A 210 9.96 15.39 13.77
CA THR A 210 9.06 16.44 13.28
C THR A 210 9.85 17.66 12.78
N LYS A 211 10.90 18.07 13.50
CA LYS A 211 11.78 19.18 13.07
C LYS A 211 12.56 18.84 11.80
N GLU A 212 13.04 17.61 11.67
CA GLU A 212 13.75 17.16 10.46
C GLU A 212 12.84 17.17 9.22
N ILE A 213 11.60 16.70 9.36
CA ILE A 213 10.59 16.74 8.28
C ILE A 213 10.31 18.18 7.87
N GLN A 214 10.09 19.09 8.83
CA GLN A 214 9.88 20.51 8.53
C GLN A 214 11.06 21.12 7.78
N GLY A 215 12.30 20.79 8.19
CA GLY A 215 13.51 21.24 7.48
C GLY A 215 13.62 20.68 6.06
N LEU A 216 13.24 19.42 5.84
CA LEU A 216 13.22 18.82 4.49
C LEU A 216 12.18 19.49 3.60
N VAL A 217 10.99 19.79 4.13
CA VAL A 217 9.94 20.49 3.39
C VAL A 217 10.41 21.89 2.97
N ALA A 218 11.01 22.66 3.88
CA ALA A 218 11.55 23.99 3.57
C ALA A 218 12.63 23.96 2.48
N ARG A 219 13.57 23.01 2.56
CA ARG A 219 14.58 22.80 1.51
C ARG A 219 13.95 22.39 0.17
N GLY A 220 12.91 21.56 0.21
CA GLY A 220 12.16 21.16 -0.98
C GLY A 220 11.45 22.33 -1.66
N THR A 221 10.84 23.24 -0.89
CA THR A 221 10.20 24.44 -1.43
C THR A 221 11.22 25.39 -2.05
N GLU A 222 12.37 25.60 -1.40
CA GLU A 222 13.45 26.42 -1.97
C GLU A 222 14.01 25.83 -3.28
N ALA A 223 14.22 24.52 -3.32
CA ALA A 223 14.69 23.83 -4.53
C ALA A 223 13.70 23.98 -5.68
N LYS A 224 12.40 23.84 -5.40
CA LYS A 224 11.32 24.05 -6.38
C LYS A 224 11.32 25.47 -6.93
N GLU A 225 11.44 26.49 -6.07
CA GLU A 225 11.51 27.88 -6.52
C GLU A 225 12.74 28.17 -7.39
N ARG A 226 13.89 27.56 -7.06
CA ARG A 226 15.10 27.68 -7.88
C ARG A 226 14.90 27.06 -9.26
N TRP A 227 14.25 25.90 -9.34
CA TRP A 227 13.92 25.25 -10.61
C TRP A 227 12.96 26.07 -11.46
N ILE A 228 11.91 26.64 -10.85
CA ILE A 228 10.97 27.53 -11.55
C ILE A 228 11.70 28.76 -12.11
N ARG A 229 12.55 29.40 -11.30
CA ARG A 229 13.35 30.54 -11.76
C ARG A 229 14.30 30.18 -12.90
N ASN A 230 14.92 29.00 -12.85
CA ASN A 230 15.78 28.54 -13.95
C ASN A 230 14.98 28.22 -15.22
N ALA A 231 13.80 27.60 -15.09
CA ALA A 231 12.92 27.35 -16.23
C ALA A 231 12.51 28.66 -16.92
N GLN A 232 12.08 29.66 -16.15
CA GLN A 232 11.75 31.00 -16.67
C GLN A 232 12.93 31.66 -17.38
N LYS A 233 14.15 31.55 -16.83
CA LYS A 233 15.36 32.06 -17.49
C LYS A 233 15.62 31.35 -18.82
N MET A 234 15.45 30.03 -18.87
CA MET A 234 15.63 29.25 -20.09
C MET A 234 14.58 29.61 -21.15
N GLU A 235 13.33 29.83 -20.76
CA GLU A 235 12.27 30.31 -21.66
C GLU A 235 12.61 31.69 -22.24
N MET A 236 13.11 32.61 -21.41
CA MET A 236 13.50 33.95 -21.86
C MET A 236 14.69 33.90 -22.84
N ILE A 237 15.67 33.02 -22.58
CA ILE A 237 16.78 32.75 -23.51
C ILE A 237 16.27 32.15 -24.82
N HIS A 238 15.32 31.21 -24.76
CA HIS A 238 14.71 30.62 -25.94
C HIS A 238 13.95 31.65 -26.79
N ALA A 239 13.23 32.57 -26.15
CA ALA A 239 12.51 33.63 -26.85
C ALA A 239 13.46 34.59 -27.58
N LEU A 240 14.56 35.02 -26.92
CA LEU A 240 15.57 35.87 -27.55
C LEU A 240 16.27 35.17 -28.72
N LEU A 241 16.60 33.88 -28.59
CA LEU A 241 17.18 33.09 -29.67
C LEU A 241 16.22 32.88 -30.86
N GLN A 242 14.91 32.91 -30.63
CA GLN A 242 13.92 32.86 -31.72
C GLN A 242 13.79 34.21 -32.42
N GLU A 243 13.78 35.32 -31.69
CA GLU A 243 13.75 36.67 -32.29
C GLU A 243 15.00 36.97 -33.13
N ASP A 244 16.20 36.60 -32.68
CA ASP A 244 17.45 36.81 -33.44
C ASP A 244 17.50 35.99 -34.75
N MET A 245 16.75 34.88 -34.86
CA MET A 245 16.65 34.10 -36.10
C MET A 245 15.63 34.67 -37.10
N GLU A 246 14.70 35.53 -36.67
CA GLU A 246 13.70 36.14 -37.54
C GLU A 246 14.17 37.48 -38.15
N ILE A 247 15.26 38.07 -37.65
CA ILE A 247 15.78 39.38 -38.11
C ILE A 247 16.81 39.25 -39.26
N ASP A 248 17.41 38.08 -39.46
CA ASP A 248 18.43 37.81 -40.50
C ASP A 248 17.90 37.07 -41.75
N GLY A 249 16.57 37.03 -41.95
CA GLY A 249 15.90 36.46 -43.14
C GLY A 249 15.12 37.49 -43.94
#